data_AF-A0A7Y2CNJ9-F1
#
_entry.id   AF-A0A7Y2CNJ9-F1
#
_cell.length_a   1.000
_cell.length_b   1.000
_cell.length_c   1.000
_cell.angle_alpha   90.00
_cell.angle_beta   90.00
_cell.angle_gamma   90.00
#
_symmetry.space_group_name_H-M   'P 1'
#
loop_
_entity.id
_entity.type
_entity.pdbx_description
1 polymer ?
#
loop_
_entity_poly.entity_id
_entity_poly.type
_entity_poly.pdbx_seq_one_letter_code
_entity_poly.pdbx_strand_id
1 'polypeptide(L)'
;GMANIPGVVGDVNLVKTRQNLEDVYQYRGLLTEDGELDPDVYRDVNESKLITNYAAGWARMALAYRQIGDIDNAIECIERAIKIAPDYDPIVGGYGGMLLEAGRVEEAREFYLNRVQTHSRDPRTYIGLGFAARKADNWEEAVEWYLQGLRAVPEAKELMALLYESYAHMKRYDEAENILVQWLQAHPTDQSARSVLEDLRRQKAAARQTPNP
;
A
#
# COMPACT_ATOMS: atom_id res chain seq x y z
N GLY A 1 -0.97 -8.64 -28.02
CA GLY A 1 -2.02 -8.15 -28.93
C GLY A 1 -2.62 -6.89 -28.36
N MET A 2 -2.53 -5.77 -29.07
CA MET A 2 -2.94 -4.42 -28.63
C MET A 2 -4.47 -4.22 -28.66
N ALA A 3 -5.24 -5.09 -28.01
CA ALA A 3 -6.69 -4.90 -27.93
C ALA A 3 -7.04 -4.27 -26.58
N ASN A 4 -7.54 -3.03 -26.62
CA ASN A 4 -8.10 -2.23 -25.52
C ASN A 4 -7.15 -1.54 -24.53
N ILE A 5 -6.04 -0.95 -24.99
CA ILE A 5 -5.34 0.07 -24.18
C ILE A 5 -6.07 1.41 -24.33
N PRO A 6 -6.60 2.02 -23.25
CA PRO A 6 -7.21 3.35 -23.31
C PRO A 6 -6.20 4.39 -23.81
N GLY A 7 -6.64 5.37 -24.61
CA GLY A 7 -5.73 6.36 -25.21
C GLY A 7 -5.01 7.23 -24.18
N VAL A 8 -5.74 8.11 -23.49
CA VAL A 8 -5.20 9.03 -22.48
C VAL A 8 -6.04 8.93 -21.21
N VAL A 9 -5.37 8.77 -20.07
CA VAL A 9 -5.98 8.78 -18.72
C VAL A 9 -5.20 9.77 -17.86
N GLY A 10 -5.88 10.83 -17.41
CA GLY A 10 -5.21 11.97 -16.76
C GLY A 10 -4.13 12.55 -17.66
N ASP A 11 -2.90 12.61 -17.15
CA ASP A 11 -1.73 13.13 -17.88
C ASP A 11 -0.93 12.03 -18.63
N VAL A 12 -1.41 10.78 -18.65
CA VAL A 12 -0.67 9.63 -19.20
C VAL A 12 -1.32 9.12 -20.48
N ASN A 13 -0.56 9.06 -21.57
CA ASN A 13 -0.97 8.39 -22.81
C ASN A 13 -0.52 6.94 -22.78
N LEU A 14 -1.41 6.00 -22.45
CA LEU A 14 -1.03 4.62 -22.16
C LEU A 14 -0.47 3.89 -23.39
N VAL A 15 -1.01 4.15 -24.58
CA VAL A 15 -0.53 3.55 -25.84
C VAL A 15 0.90 4.01 -26.14
N LYS A 16 1.12 5.33 -26.14
CA LYS A 16 2.43 5.90 -26.44
C LYS A 16 3.46 5.58 -25.36
N THR A 17 3.05 5.59 -24.09
CA THR A 17 3.92 5.20 -22.98
C THR A 17 4.33 3.74 -23.11
N ARG A 18 3.41 2.81 -23.34
CA ARG A 18 3.74 1.38 -23.53
C ARG A 18 4.71 1.17 -24.69
N GLN A 19 4.42 1.76 -25.85
CA GLN A 19 5.28 1.64 -27.03
C GLN A 19 6.69 2.18 -26.76
N ASN A 20 6.80 3.38 -26.18
CA ASN A 20 8.10 3.97 -25.85
C ASN A 20 8.89 3.15 -24.83
N LEU A 21 8.19 2.54 -23.86
CA LEU A 21 8.81 1.65 -22.89
C LEU A 21 9.39 0.42 -23.63
N GLU A 22 8.57 -0.29 -24.40
CA GLU A 22 9.00 -1.50 -25.13
C GLU A 22 10.15 -1.20 -26.13
N ASP A 23 10.10 -0.09 -26.88
CA ASP A 23 11.08 0.25 -27.93
C ASP A 23 12.46 0.69 -27.38
N VAL A 24 12.51 1.50 -26.33
CA VAL A 24 13.78 2.08 -25.82
C VAL A 24 14.70 1.02 -25.20
N TYR A 25 14.12 -0.03 -24.62
CA TYR A 25 14.88 -1.08 -23.95
C TYR A 25 15.32 -2.20 -24.87
N GLN A 26 14.48 -2.59 -25.84
CA GLN A 26 14.90 -3.46 -26.93
C GLN A 26 16.07 -2.82 -27.70
N TYR A 27 16.04 -1.51 -27.93
CA TYR A 27 17.12 -0.79 -28.60
C TYR A 27 18.46 -0.79 -27.84
N ARG A 28 18.45 -0.92 -26.50
CA ARG A 28 19.67 -0.92 -25.66
C ARG A 28 20.07 -2.29 -25.12
N GLY A 29 19.31 -3.35 -25.41
CA GLY A 29 19.56 -4.71 -24.91
C GLY A 29 19.43 -4.86 -23.39
N LEU A 30 18.83 -3.89 -22.69
CA LEU A 30 18.80 -3.84 -21.21
C LEU A 30 17.79 -4.82 -20.58
N LEU A 31 16.86 -5.35 -21.37
CA LEU A 31 15.91 -6.38 -20.95
C LEU A 31 16.10 -7.64 -21.78
N THR A 32 15.86 -8.79 -21.16
CA THR A 32 15.68 -10.07 -21.85
C THR A 32 14.40 -10.04 -22.70
N GLU A 33 14.21 -11.04 -23.56
CA GLU A 33 12.97 -11.19 -24.35
C GLU A 33 11.71 -11.26 -23.47
N ASP A 34 11.85 -11.74 -22.22
CA ASP A 34 10.78 -11.84 -21.23
C ASP A 34 10.52 -10.52 -20.47
N GLY A 35 11.26 -9.46 -20.79
CA GLY A 35 11.11 -8.13 -20.19
C GLY A 35 11.74 -7.98 -18.80
N GLU A 36 12.59 -8.92 -18.40
CA GLU A 36 13.35 -8.86 -17.15
C GLU A 36 14.69 -8.16 -17.37
N LEU A 37 15.27 -7.57 -16.31
CA LEU A 37 16.58 -6.94 -16.42
C LEU A 37 17.64 -7.98 -16.79
N ASP A 38 18.34 -7.73 -17.90
CA ASP A 38 19.46 -8.59 -18.31
C ASP A 38 20.62 -8.43 -17.29
N PRO A 39 21.07 -9.51 -16.63
CA PRO A 39 22.15 -9.46 -15.66
C PRO A 39 23.54 -9.26 -16.29
N ASP A 40 23.71 -9.58 -17.58
CA ASP A 40 24.99 -9.55 -18.28
C ASP A 40 25.28 -8.18 -18.91
N VAL A 41 24.33 -7.24 -18.82
CA VAL A 41 24.47 -5.89 -19.35
C VAL A 41 25.05 -4.96 -18.29
N TYR A 42 26.16 -4.31 -18.63
CA TYR A 42 26.81 -3.29 -17.81
C TYR A 42 25.85 -2.12 -17.51
N ARG A 43 25.90 -1.61 -16.28
CA ARG A 43 25.01 -0.54 -15.79
C ARG A 43 25.83 0.62 -15.25
N ASP A 44 25.92 1.69 -16.02
CA ASP A 44 26.36 2.98 -15.54
C ASP A 44 25.21 3.73 -14.82
N VAL A 45 25.48 4.99 -14.45
CA VAL A 45 24.51 5.84 -13.75
C VAL A 45 23.34 6.24 -14.66
N ASN A 46 23.57 6.40 -15.97
CA ASN A 46 22.53 6.67 -16.97
C ASN A 46 21.64 5.44 -17.19
N GLU A 47 22.22 4.24 -17.29
CA GLU A 47 21.45 2.99 -17.36
C GLU A 47 20.60 2.82 -16.09
N SER A 48 21.19 3.05 -14.91
CA SER A 48 20.46 2.98 -13.63
C SER A 48 19.30 3.97 -13.58
N LYS A 49 19.50 5.22 -14.05
CA LYS A 49 18.44 6.22 -14.16
C LYS A 49 17.36 5.82 -15.15
N LEU A 50 17.75 5.22 -16.28
CA LEU A 50 16.80 4.73 -17.27
C LEU A 50 15.93 3.64 -16.63
N ILE A 51 16.53 2.66 -15.96
CA ILE A 51 15.86 1.55 -15.24
C ILE A 51 14.81 2.11 -14.27
N THR A 52 15.19 3.08 -13.45
CA THR A 52 14.25 3.72 -12.53
C THR A 52 13.13 4.49 -13.25
N ASN A 53 13.44 5.23 -14.32
CA ASN A 53 12.42 5.94 -15.11
C ASN A 53 11.43 4.98 -15.78
N TYR A 54 11.90 3.79 -16.16
CA TYR A 54 11.11 2.75 -16.77
C TYR A 54 10.14 2.11 -15.79
N ALA A 55 10.64 1.72 -14.61
CA ALA A 55 9.81 1.26 -13.51
C ALA A 55 8.77 2.34 -13.11
N ALA A 56 9.17 3.62 -13.11
CA ALA A 56 8.26 4.74 -12.91
C ALA A 56 7.18 4.84 -14.01
N GLY A 57 7.54 4.61 -15.27
CA GLY A 57 6.60 4.58 -16.39
C GLY A 57 5.52 3.50 -16.21
N TRP A 58 5.93 2.26 -15.92
CA TRP A 58 5.02 1.16 -15.62
C TRP A 58 4.16 1.43 -14.39
N ALA A 59 4.75 1.97 -13.31
CA ALA A 59 4.00 2.32 -12.10
C ALA A 59 2.95 3.41 -12.38
N ARG A 60 3.26 4.40 -13.23
CA ARG A 60 2.28 5.43 -13.65
C ARG A 60 1.15 4.83 -14.50
N MET A 61 1.46 3.88 -15.38
CA MET A 61 0.43 3.14 -16.12
C MET A 61 -0.46 2.34 -15.17
N ALA A 62 0.12 1.67 -14.18
CA ALA A 62 -0.63 0.92 -13.19
C ALA A 62 -1.62 1.82 -12.41
N LEU A 63 -1.18 3.00 -11.97
CA LEU A 63 -2.05 3.97 -11.30
C LEU A 63 -3.17 4.47 -12.22
N ALA A 64 -2.89 4.71 -13.50
CA ALA A 64 -3.89 5.13 -14.47
C ALA A 64 -4.94 4.05 -14.73
N TYR A 65 -4.53 2.78 -14.88
CA TYR A 65 -5.47 1.65 -15.00
C TYR A 65 -6.31 1.48 -13.74
N ARG A 66 -5.70 1.57 -12.56
CA ARG A 66 -6.41 1.55 -11.27
C ARG A 66 -7.46 2.67 -11.19
N GLN A 67 -7.15 3.87 -11.66
CA GLN A 67 -8.06 5.01 -11.65
C GLN A 67 -9.33 4.79 -12.48
N ILE A 68 -9.23 4.04 -13.58
CA ILE A 68 -10.39 3.68 -14.42
C ILE A 68 -11.06 2.36 -14.01
N GLY A 69 -10.62 1.76 -12.89
CA GLY A 69 -11.16 0.51 -12.35
C GLY A 69 -10.68 -0.76 -13.07
N ASP A 70 -9.73 -0.65 -13.99
CA ASP A 70 -9.13 -1.80 -14.68
C ASP A 70 -7.99 -2.36 -13.82
N ILE A 71 -8.37 -3.06 -12.76
CA ILE A 71 -7.42 -3.54 -11.74
C ILE A 71 -6.48 -4.62 -12.30
N ASP A 72 -6.94 -5.45 -13.24
CA ASP A 72 -6.11 -6.51 -13.83
C ASP A 72 -4.94 -5.92 -14.63
N ASN A 73 -5.20 -4.95 -15.51
CA ASN A 73 -4.12 -4.26 -16.23
C ASN A 73 -3.24 -3.41 -15.29
N ALA A 74 -3.81 -2.88 -14.19
CA ALA A 74 -3.04 -2.18 -13.18
C ALA A 74 -2.01 -3.12 -12.52
N ILE A 75 -2.44 -4.34 -12.16
CA ILE A 75 -1.56 -5.35 -11.58
C ILE A 75 -0.50 -5.82 -12.59
N GLU A 76 -0.86 -6.08 -13.84
CA GLU A 76 0.13 -6.46 -14.87
C GLU A 76 1.23 -5.38 -15.03
N CYS A 77 0.83 -4.10 -15.02
CA CYS A 77 1.77 -2.99 -15.13
C CYS A 77 2.67 -2.89 -13.89
N ILE A 78 2.12 -3.02 -12.67
CA ILE A 78 2.93 -2.89 -11.46
C ILE A 78 3.85 -4.09 -11.25
N GLU A 79 3.46 -5.30 -11.66
CA GLU A 79 4.31 -6.50 -11.65
C GLU A 79 5.53 -6.31 -12.56
N ARG A 80 5.35 -5.75 -13.77
CA ARG A 80 6.48 -5.37 -14.63
C ARG A 80 7.40 -4.34 -13.97
N ALA A 81 6.82 -3.37 -13.27
CA ALA A 81 7.60 -2.38 -12.55
C ALA A 81 8.45 -3.04 -11.43
N ILE A 82 7.85 -3.97 -10.66
CA ILE A 82 8.51 -4.70 -9.56
C ILE A 82 9.72 -5.48 -10.05
N LYS A 83 9.58 -6.19 -11.17
CA LYS A 83 10.67 -6.99 -11.74
C LYS A 83 11.91 -6.17 -12.07
N ILE A 84 11.74 -4.86 -12.30
CA ILE A 84 12.78 -3.97 -12.79
C ILE A 84 13.37 -3.14 -11.66
N ALA A 85 12.53 -2.64 -10.76
CA ALA A 85 12.97 -1.90 -9.60
C ALA A 85 12.15 -2.31 -8.36
N PRO A 86 12.48 -3.44 -7.71
CA PRO A 86 11.69 -4.00 -6.62
C PRO A 86 11.61 -3.08 -5.38
N ASP A 87 12.57 -2.16 -5.24
CA ASP A 87 12.64 -1.18 -4.14
C ASP A 87 12.16 0.23 -4.52
N TYR A 88 11.58 0.42 -5.72
CA TYR A 88 11.07 1.72 -6.13
C TYR A 88 9.79 2.09 -5.34
N ASP A 89 9.86 3.18 -4.58
CA ASP A 89 8.87 3.55 -3.56
C ASP A 89 7.39 3.56 -4.02
N PRO A 90 7.04 4.10 -5.20
CA PRO A 90 5.65 4.08 -5.69
C PRO A 90 5.07 2.68 -5.95
N ILE A 91 5.93 1.69 -6.17
CA ILE A 91 5.53 0.30 -6.40
C ILE A 91 5.11 -0.38 -5.11
N VAL A 92 5.82 -0.07 -4.01
CA VAL A 92 5.67 -0.71 -2.71
C VAL A 92 4.25 -0.52 -2.15
N GLY A 93 3.75 0.71 -2.16
CA GLY A 93 2.39 1.01 -1.71
C GLY A 93 1.32 0.62 -2.76
N GLY A 94 1.67 0.71 -4.05
CA GLY A 94 0.75 0.49 -5.15
C GLY A 94 0.33 -0.96 -5.33
N TYR A 95 1.28 -1.90 -5.33
CA TYR A 95 1.01 -3.30 -5.67
C TYR A 95 0.13 -4.01 -4.63
N GLY A 96 0.53 -3.98 -3.36
CA GLY A 96 -0.28 -4.62 -2.30
C GLY A 96 -1.68 -4.01 -2.20
N GLY A 97 -1.82 -2.70 -2.42
CA GLY A 97 -3.13 -2.04 -2.47
C GLY A 97 -3.99 -2.52 -3.65
N MET A 98 -3.40 -2.65 -4.83
CA MET A 98 -4.09 -3.17 -6.03
C MET A 98 -4.51 -4.64 -5.85
N LEU A 99 -3.67 -5.48 -5.21
CA LEU A 99 -4.01 -6.86 -4.88
C LEU A 99 -5.22 -6.93 -3.95
N LEU A 100 -5.28 -6.08 -2.92
CA LEU A 100 -6.43 -5.99 -2.02
C LEU A 100 -7.71 -5.51 -2.71
N GLU A 101 -7.59 -4.60 -3.67
CA GLU A 101 -8.71 -4.14 -4.51
C GLU A 101 -9.23 -5.25 -5.44
N ALA A 102 -8.32 -6.08 -5.97
CA ALA A 102 -8.67 -7.27 -6.76
C ALA A 102 -9.23 -8.44 -5.92
N GLY A 103 -9.24 -8.34 -4.59
CA GLY A 103 -9.61 -9.44 -3.71
C GLY A 103 -8.55 -10.54 -3.60
N ARG A 104 -7.34 -10.32 -4.10
CA ARG A 104 -6.16 -11.21 -3.98
C ARG A 104 -5.50 -11.02 -2.60
N VAL A 105 -6.25 -11.31 -1.54
CA VAL A 105 -5.89 -10.97 -0.15
C VAL A 105 -4.62 -11.71 0.32
N GLU A 106 -4.51 -13.00 0.01
CA GLU A 106 -3.38 -13.85 0.39
C GLU A 106 -2.09 -13.38 -0.28
N GLU A 107 -2.14 -13.02 -1.56
CA GLU A 107 -0.98 -12.50 -2.29
C GLU A 107 -0.54 -11.13 -1.76
N ALA A 108 -1.51 -10.27 -1.40
CA ALA A 108 -1.20 -9.00 -0.75
C ALA A 108 -0.50 -9.23 0.59
N ARG A 109 -1.00 -10.19 1.39
CA ARG A 109 -0.41 -10.55 2.68
C ARG A 109 1.01 -11.08 2.52
N GLU A 110 1.27 -12.00 1.59
CA GLU A 110 2.60 -12.53 1.31
C GLU A 110 3.56 -11.41 0.87
N PHE A 111 3.11 -10.52 -0.01
CA PHE A 111 3.89 -9.37 -0.45
C PHE A 111 4.29 -8.49 0.74
N TYR A 112 3.33 -8.09 1.59
CA TYR A 112 3.65 -7.25 2.75
C TYR A 112 4.48 -7.98 3.83
N LEU A 113 4.32 -9.30 3.99
CA LEU A 113 5.16 -10.11 4.89
C LEU A 113 6.62 -10.13 4.41
N ASN A 114 6.88 -10.26 3.11
CA ASN A 114 8.24 -10.13 2.59
C ASN A 114 8.80 -8.70 2.83
N ARG A 115 7.96 -7.68 2.63
CA ARG A 115 8.34 -6.28 2.87
C ARG A 115 8.65 -6.00 4.34
N VAL A 116 7.97 -6.62 5.30
CA VAL A 116 8.24 -6.35 6.72
C VAL A 116 9.64 -6.80 7.13
N GLN A 117 10.17 -7.83 6.46
CA GLN A 117 11.53 -8.35 6.70
C GLN A 117 12.61 -7.40 6.17
N THR A 118 12.36 -6.75 5.03
CA THR A 118 13.33 -5.90 4.34
C THR A 118 13.18 -4.41 4.68
N HIS A 119 11.97 -3.97 5.04
CA HIS A 119 11.58 -2.57 5.24
C HIS A 119 10.77 -2.40 6.54
N SER A 120 11.31 -2.89 7.65
CA SER A 120 10.64 -2.93 8.96
C SER A 120 10.27 -1.56 9.55
N ARG A 121 10.75 -0.45 8.98
CA ARG A 121 10.43 0.93 9.38
C ARG A 121 9.48 1.65 8.42
N ASP A 122 8.91 0.96 7.44
CA ASP A 122 7.89 1.52 6.56
C ASP A 122 6.49 1.28 7.14
N PRO A 123 5.76 2.32 7.60
CA PRO A 123 4.43 2.14 8.16
C PRO A 123 3.43 1.57 7.14
N ARG A 124 3.62 1.80 5.84
CA ARG A 124 2.72 1.31 4.78
C ARG A 124 2.66 -0.21 4.73
N THR A 125 3.75 -0.88 5.09
CA THR A 125 3.81 -2.34 5.15
C THR A 125 2.88 -2.90 6.22
N TYR A 126 2.91 -2.33 7.43
CA TYR A 126 2.04 -2.75 8.53
C TYR A 126 0.58 -2.36 8.28
N ILE A 127 0.36 -1.19 7.66
CA ILE A 127 -0.97 -0.75 7.21
C ILE A 127 -1.55 -1.79 6.23
N GLY A 128 -0.75 -2.20 5.24
CA GLY A 128 -1.10 -3.21 4.25
C GLY A 128 -1.45 -4.57 4.86
N LEU A 129 -0.63 -5.07 5.78
CA LEU A 129 -0.91 -6.33 6.51
C LEU A 129 -2.21 -6.25 7.30
N GLY A 130 -2.45 -5.13 7.99
CA GLY A 130 -3.69 -4.95 8.73
C GLY A 130 -4.92 -4.81 7.81
N PHE A 131 -4.80 -4.17 6.65
CA PHE A 131 -5.88 -4.17 5.65
C PHE A 131 -6.15 -5.55 5.05
N ALA A 132 -5.11 -6.35 4.79
CA ALA A 132 -5.26 -7.74 4.36
C ALA A 132 -6.01 -8.56 5.43
N ALA A 133 -5.61 -8.44 6.69
CA ALA A 133 -6.28 -9.11 7.81
C ALA A 133 -7.75 -8.68 7.96
N ARG A 134 -8.05 -7.37 7.86
CA ARG A 134 -9.44 -6.85 7.86
C ARG A 134 -10.27 -7.39 6.70
N LYS A 135 -9.69 -7.49 5.49
CA LYS A 135 -10.38 -8.07 4.32
C LYS A 135 -10.69 -9.56 4.52
N ALA A 136 -9.87 -10.26 5.29
CA ALA A 136 -10.12 -11.64 5.72
C ALA A 136 -11.02 -11.74 6.98
N ASP A 137 -11.62 -10.63 7.43
CA ASP A 137 -12.44 -10.52 8.65
C ASP A 137 -11.70 -10.91 9.94
N ASN A 138 -10.37 -10.90 9.93
CA ASN A 138 -9.51 -11.16 11.07
C ASN A 138 -9.06 -9.85 11.73
N TRP A 139 -9.95 -9.26 12.53
CA TRP A 139 -9.73 -7.96 13.17
C TRP A 139 -8.65 -7.99 14.26
N GLU A 140 -8.49 -9.13 14.94
CA GLU A 140 -7.44 -9.37 15.92
C GLU A 140 -6.06 -9.33 15.28
N GLU A 141 -5.86 -10.03 14.16
CA GLU A 141 -4.58 -9.99 13.43
C GLU A 141 -4.30 -8.58 12.89
N ALA A 142 -5.33 -7.84 12.45
CA ALA A 142 -5.15 -6.46 12.01
C ALA A 142 -4.60 -5.56 13.14
N VAL A 143 -5.16 -5.71 14.34
CA VAL A 143 -4.68 -5.02 15.54
C VAL A 143 -3.23 -5.38 15.85
N GLU A 144 -2.86 -6.66 15.76
CA GLU A 144 -1.48 -7.10 15.98
C GLU A 144 -0.49 -6.43 15.00
N TRP A 145 -0.85 -6.36 13.72
CA TRP A 145 -0.02 -5.70 12.71
C TRP A 145 0.09 -4.19 12.94
N TYR A 146 -1.00 -3.52 13.29
CA TYR A 146 -0.96 -2.08 13.58
C TYR A 146 -0.15 -1.78 14.85
N LEU A 147 -0.24 -2.62 15.89
CA LEU A 147 0.61 -2.52 17.09
C LEU A 147 2.09 -2.76 16.78
N GLN A 148 2.42 -3.73 15.94
CA GLN A 148 3.79 -3.94 15.47
C GLN A 148 4.29 -2.72 14.70
N GLY A 149 3.47 -2.15 13.82
CA GLY A 149 3.79 -0.95 13.07
C GLY A 149 4.06 0.26 13.97
N LEU A 150 3.22 0.51 14.97
CA LEU A 150 3.44 1.59 15.94
C LEU A 150 4.70 1.38 16.80
N ARG A 151 5.04 0.13 17.14
CA ARG A 151 6.31 -0.16 17.82
C ARG A 151 7.52 0.14 16.92
N ALA A 152 7.41 -0.12 15.63
CA ALA A 152 8.48 0.15 14.67
C ALA A 152 8.58 1.64 14.28
N VAL A 153 7.44 2.31 14.19
CA VAL A 153 7.28 3.71 13.76
C VAL A 153 6.29 4.44 14.70
N PRO A 154 6.74 4.87 15.90
CA PRO A 154 5.84 5.43 16.91
C PRO A 154 5.06 6.68 16.48
N GLU A 155 5.61 7.46 15.56
CA GLU A 155 5.01 8.72 15.08
C GLU A 155 4.00 8.52 13.93
N ALA A 156 3.73 7.28 13.52
CA ALA A 156 2.83 6.97 12.41
C ALA A 156 1.36 7.12 12.83
N LYS A 157 0.84 8.36 12.74
CA LYS A 157 -0.55 8.71 13.09
C LYS A 157 -1.59 7.84 12.41
N GLU A 158 -1.35 7.45 11.15
CA GLU A 158 -2.26 6.58 10.40
C GLU A 158 -2.39 5.18 11.03
N LEU A 159 -1.29 4.59 11.52
CA LEU A 159 -1.33 3.32 12.22
C LEU A 159 -2.10 3.42 13.55
N MET A 160 -1.93 4.52 14.29
CA MET A 160 -2.74 4.80 15.48
C MET A 160 -4.22 4.90 15.11
N ALA A 161 -4.56 5.57 14.01
CA ALA A 161 -5.94 5.71 13.57
C ALA A 161 -6.59 4.36 13.29
N LEU A 162 -5.93 3.56 12.46
CA LEU A 162 -6.38 2.23 12.10
C LEU A 162 -6.49 1.28 13.30
N LEU A 163 -5.59 1.42 14.29
CA LEU A 163 -5.62 0.62 15.51
C LEU A 163 -6.85 0.92 16.37
N TYR A 164 -7.14 2.19 16.69
CA TYR A 164 -8.31 2.50 17.52
C TYR A 164 -9.61 2.20 16.77
N GLU A 165 -9.66 2.42 15.44
CA GLU A 165 -10.81 2.07 14.61
C GLU A 165 -11.08 0.57 14.65
N SER A 166 -10.04 -0.26 14.59
CA SER A 166 -10.17 -1.72 14.65
C SER A 166 -10.69 -2.18 16.02
N TYR A 167 -10.19 -1.59 17.12
CA TYR A 167 -10.75 -1.84 18.45
C TYR A 167 -12.21 -1.38 18.57
N ALA A 168 -12.55 -0.20 18.05
CA ALA A 168 -13.92 0.32 18.08
C ALA A 168 -14.88 -0.55 17.25
N HIS A 169 -14.44 -1.08 16.11
CA HIS A 169 -15.19 -2.03 15.30
C HIS A 169 -15.53 -3.30 16.09
N MET A 170 -14.57 -3.82 16.86
CA MET A 170 -14.77 -4.95 17.77
C MET A 170 -15.51 -4.58 19.07
N LYS A 171 -16.02 -3.35 19.22
CA LYS A 171 -16.64 -2.80 20.45
C LYS A 171 -15.72 -2.84 21.69
N ARG A 172 -14.41 -2.95 21.49
CA ARG A 172 -13.36 -2.94 22.53
C ARG A 172 -12.99 -1.50 22.88
N TYR A 173 -13.97 -0.72 23.32
CA TYR A 173 -13.83 0.72 23.51
C TYR A 173 -12.81 1.12 24.58
N ASP A 174 -12.62 0.30 25.61
CA ASP A 174 -11.61 0.54 26.65
C ASP A 174 -10.19 0.52 26.08
N GLU A 175 -9.92 -0.40 25.14
CA GLU A 175 -8.61 -0.53 24.49
C GLU A 175 -8.37 0.58 23.47
N ALA A 176 -9.39 0.90 22.66
CA ALA A 176 -9.35 2.06 21.76
C ALA A 176 -9.05 3.37 22.52
N GLU A 177 -9.70 3.57 23.68
CA GLU A 177 -9.49 4.74 24.53
C GLU A 177 -8.06 4.79 25.07
N ASN A 178 -7.54 3.66 25.55
CA ASN A 178 -6.19 3.57 26.07
C ASN A 178 -5.13 3.98 25.02
N ILE A 179 -5.27 3.52 23.78
CA ILE A 179 -4.37 3.90 22.68
C ILE A 179 -4.40 5.41 22.43
N LEU A 180 -5.59 6.01 22.32
CA LEU A 180 -5.73 7.45 22.10
C LEU A 180 -5.20 8.29 23.27
N VAL A 181 -5.39 7.84 24.51
CA VAL A 181 -4.84 8.49 25.69
C VAL A 181 -3.32 8.46 25.67
N GLN A 182 -2.71 7.31 25.38
CA GLN A 182 -1.25 7.20 25.27
C GLN A 182 -0.69 8.09 24.16
N TRP A 183 -1.36 8.14 23.00
CA TRP A 183 -0.99 9.06 21.93
C TRP A 183 -1.06 10.52 22.37
N LEU A 184 -2.14 10.95 23.02
CA LEU A 184 -2.30 12.33 23.47
C LEU A 184 -1.34 12.71 24.61
N GLN A 185 -0.82 11.75 25.37
CA GLN A 185 0.25 12.00 26.33
C GLN A 185 1.57 12.35 25.61
N ALA A 186 1.88 11.66 24.52
CA ALA A 186 3.05 11.94 23.68
C ALA A 186 2.86 13.16 22.76
N HIS A 187 1.62 13.42 22.33
CA HIS A 187 1.24 14.48 21.39
C HIS A 187 0.10 15.36 21.95
N PRO A 188 0.34 16.18 22.99
CA PRO A 188 -0.72 16.93 23.69
C PRO A 188 -1.47 17.96 22.84
N THR A 189 -0.87 18.36 21.71
CA THR A 189 -1.41 19.35 20.77
C THR A 189 -2.19 18.72 19.61
N ASP A 190 -2.30 17.40 19.54
CA ASP A 190 -3.07 16.73 18.49
C ASP A 190 -4.59 16.87 18.73
N GLN A 191 -5.14 17.98 18.24
CA GLN A 191 -6.56 18.29 18.37
C GLN A 191 -7.46 17.25 17.69
N SER A 192 -7.01 16.66 16.57
CA SER A 192 -7.76 15.63 15.87
C SER A 192 -7.91 14.38 16.72
N ALA A 193 -6.84 13.90 17.35
CA ALA A 193 -6.91 12.75 18.25
C ALA A 193 -7.77 13.05 19.49
N ARG A 194 -7.76 14.29 19.99
CA ARG A 194 -8.62 14.71 21.11
C ARG A 194 -10.11 14.64 20.76
N SER A 195 -10.51 15.15 19.59
CA SER A 195 -11.91 15.05 19.14
C SER A 195 -12.36 13.60 18.97
N VAL A 196 -11.51 12.74 18.39
CA VAL A 196 -11.79 11.31 18.25
C VAL A 196 -11.98 10.64 19.62
N LEU A 197 -11.15 10.97 20.61
CA LEU A 197 -11.27 10.41 21.96
C LEU A 197 -12.61 10.81 22.63
N GLU A 198 -13.06 12.05 22.44
CA GLU A 198 -14.36 12.51 22.94
C GLU A 198 -15.52 11.75 22.27
N ASP A 199 -15.46 11.54 20.95
CA ASP A 199 -16.45 10.74 20.21
C ASP A 199 -16.50 9.29 20.69
N LEU A 200 -15.33 8.67 20.85
CA LEU A 200 -15.21 7.29 21.34
C LEU A 200 -15.82 7.14 22.74
N ARG A 201 -15.57 8.09 23.65
CA ARG A 201 -16.16 8.09 25.00
C ARG A 201 -17.68 8.18 24.98
N ARG A 202 -18.24 8.96 24.05
CA ARG A 202 -19.70 9.02 23.84
C ARG A 202 -20.26 7.69 23.35
N GLN A 203 -19.62 7.06 22.37
CA GLN A 203 -20.02 5.74 21.87
C GLN A 203 -19.97 4.67 22.97
N LYS A 204 -18.87 4.64 23.75
CA LYS A 204 -18.70 3.75 24.90
C LYS A 204 -19.79 3.94 25.95
N ALA A 205 -20.16 5.19 26.26
CA ALA A 205 -21.24 5.49 27.20
C ALA A 205 -22.61 5.02 26.67
N ALA A 206 -22.89 5.23 25.39
CA ALA A 206 -24.14 4.77 24.76
C ALA A 206 -24.24 3.23 24.72
N ALA A 207 -23.14 2.53 24.42
CA ALA A 207 -23.09 1.07 24.43
C ALA A 207 -23.34 0.47 25.82
N ARG A 208 -23.00 1.18 26.90
CA ARG A 208 -23.31 0.75 28.28
C ARG A 208 -24.79 0.94 28.65
N GLN A 209 -25.50 1.83 27.96
CA GLN A 209 -26.91 2.16 28.22
C GLN A 209 -27.89 1.32 27.38
N THR A 210 -27.39 0.54 26.43
CA THR A 210 -28.16 -0.41 25.62
C THR A 210 -27.91 -1.82 26.14
N PRO A 211 -28.79 -2.38 27.00
CA PRO A 211 -28.64 -3.77 27.43
C PRO A 211 -28.75 -4.66 26.19
N ASN A 212 -27.88 -5.67 26.08
CA ASN A 212 -28.08 -6.73 25.08
C ASN A 212 -29.47 -7.35 25.29
N PRO A 213 -30.23 -7.63 24.20
CA PRO A 213 -31.52 -8.30 24.29
C PRO A 213 -31.40 -9.70 24.90
#